data_AF-S8CKB5-F1
#
_entry.id   AF-S8CKB5-F1
#
_cell.length_a   1.000
_cell.length_b   1.000
_cell.length_c   1.000
_cell.angle_alpha   90.00
_cell.angle_beta   90.00
_cell.angle_gamma   90.00
#
_symmetry.space_group_name_H-M   'P 1'
#
loop_
_entity.id
_entity.type
_entity.pdbx_description
1 polymer ?
#
loop_
_entity_poly.entity_id
_entity_poly.type
_entity_poly.pdbx_seq_one_letter_code
_entity_poly.pdbx_strand_id
1 'polypeptide(L)'
;DSDGQEYCIADEQMPVEKLVAAMNWACGNGGDCRSIGENGPCYLPNTVGDHASYAFNSYYQKFKHMGGSCYFLAAAMLTSLDPSHGECKFEY
;
A
#
# COMPACT_ATOMS: atom_id res chain seq x y z
N ASP A 1 22.99 -12.07 -5.49
CA ASP A 1 22.47 -10.73 -5.17
C ASP A 1 20.96 -10.75 -5.32
N SER A 2 20.27 -10.97 -4.21
CA SER A 2 18.83 -10.85 -4.12
C SER A 2 18.58 -9.63 -3.25
N ASP A 3 18.75 -8.43 -3.81
CA ASP A 3 18.02 -7.27 -3.28
C ASP A 3 16.54 -7.64 -3.43
N GLY A 4 15.99 -8.22 -2.37
CA GLY A 4 14.62 -8.70 -2.35
C GLY A 4 13.72 -7.53 -2.62
N GLN A 5 12.84 -7.64 -3.60
CA GLN A 5 11.82 -6.62 -3.85
C GLN A 5 10.99 -6.48 -2.57
N GLU A 6 11.03 -5.31 -1.94
CA GLU A 6 10.29 -5.03 -0.71
C GLU A 6 9.03 -4.23 -1.05
N TYR A 7 7.88 -4.78 -0.69
CA TYR A 7 6.58 -4.15 -0.84
C TYR A 7 6.05 -3.74 0.53
N CYS A 8 5.36 -2.60 0.59
CA CYS A 8 4.69 -2.15 1.81
C CYS A 8 3.20 -2.46 1.75
N ILE A 9 2.74 -3.43 2.53
CA ILE A 9 1.34 -3.89 2.55
C ILE A 9 0.66 -3.52 3.88
N ALA A 10 -0.66 -3.50 3.91
CA ALA A 10 -1.42 -3.27 5.13
C ALA A 10 -1.32 -4.47 6.08
N ASP A 11 -1.29 -4.19 7.39
CA ASP A 11 -1.45 -5.22 8.42
C ASP A 11 -2.93 -5.47 8.67
N GLU A 12 -3.45 -6.60 8.17
CA GLU A 12 -4.86 -6.99 8.32
C GLU A 12 -5.28 -7.24 9.78
N GLN A 13 -4.34 -7.37 10.72
CA GLN A 13 -4.64 -7.50 12.15
C GLN A 13 -5.05 -6.17 12.78
N MET A 14 -4.82 -5.05 12.08
CA MET A 14 -5.13 -3.72 12.57
C MET A 14 -6.61 -3.37 12.38
N PRO A 15 -7.21 -2.62 13.32
CA PRO A 15 -8.57 -2.13 13.18
C PRO A 15 -8.78 -1.39 11.86
N VAL A 16 -9.92 -1.64 11.21
CA VAL A 16 -10.29 -1.04 9.91
C VAL A 16 -10.20 0.49 9.97
N GLU A 17 -10.59 1.11 11.09
CA GLU A 17 -10.52 2.56 11.26
C GLU A 17 -9.08 3.09 11.19
N LYS A 18 -8.11 2.33 11.71
CA LYS A 18 -6.69 2.68 11.63
C LYS A 18 -6.17 2.51 10.21
N LEU A 19 -6.55 1.42 9.52
CA LEU A 19 -6.20 1.20 8.12
C LEU A 19 -6.72 2.34 7.24
N VAL A 20 -7.99 2.73 7.39
CA VAL A 20 -8.60 3.85 6.64
C VAL A 20 -7.90 5.18 6.94
N ALA A 21 -7.63 5.48 8.22
CA ALA A 21 -6.95 6.72 8.59
C ALA A 21 -5.54 6.80 8.00
N ALA A 22 -4.78 5.71 8.08
CA ALA A 22 -3.46 5.61 7.50
C ALA A 22 -3.48 5.68 5.96
N MET A 23 -4.42 4.99 5.31
CA MET A 23 -4.61 5.02 3.86
C MET A 23 -4.90 6.44 3.38
N ASN A 24 -5.87 7.13 4.00
CA ASN A 24 -6.20 8.52 3.68
C ASN A 24 -4.99 9.45 3.82
N TRP A 25 -4.15 9.23 4.84
CA TRP A 25 -2.90 9.96 5.00
C TRP A 25 -1.92 9.67 3.85
N ALA A 26 -1.75 8.41 3.46
CA ALA A 26 -0.90 8.03 2.33
C ALA A 26 -1.35 8.71 1.03
N CYS A 27 -2.65 8.68 0.75
CA CYS A 27 -3.25 9.36 -0.42
C CYS A 27 -2.94 10.86 -0.43
N GLY A 28 -3.12 11.54 0.72
CA GLY A 28 -2.89 12.97 0.85
C GLY A 28 -1.42 13.38 0.77
N ASN A 29 -0.50 12.46 1.08
CA ASN A 29 0.95 12.69 1.07
C ASN A 29 1.64 12.12 -0.18
N GLY A 30 0.87 11.76 -1.21
CA GLY A 30 1.40 11.47 -2.54
C GLY A 30 1.48 10.00 -2.94
N GLY A 31 0.85 9.10 -2.17
CA GLY A 31 0.52 7.74 -2.61
C GLY A 31 -0.61 7.73 -3.64
N ASP A 32 -0.63 6.74 -4.53
CA ASP A 32 -1.65 6.62 -5.57
C ASP A 32 -2.93 5.95 -5.06
N CYS A 33 -3.96 6.76 -4.85
CA CYS A 33 -5.30 6.28 -4.49
C CYS A 33 -6.31 6.41 -5.63
N ARG A 34 -5.88 6.76 -6.84
CA ARG A 34 -6.76 6.74 -8.01
C ARG A 34 -6.95 5.31 -8.51
N SER A 35 -5.91 4.49 -8.41
CA SER A 35 -5.93 3.11 -8.89
C SER A 35 -6.81 2.18 -8.05
N ILE A 36 -7.08 2.53 -6.78
CA ILE A 36 -7.97 1.80 -5.87
C ILE A 36 -9.42 2.33 -5.90
N GLY A 37 -9.68 3.45 -6.59
CA GLY A 37 -11.01 4.03 -6.71
C GLY A 37 -11.93 3.21 -7.62
N GLU A 38 -13.22 3.53 -7.63
CA GLU A 38 -14.19 2.88 -8.52
C GLU A 38 -13.71 2.95 -9.99
N ASN A 39 -13.71 1.79 -10.67
CA ASN A 39 -13.16 1.57 -12.03
C ASN A 39 -11.63 1.61 -12.14
N GLY A 40 -10.90 1.70 -11.02
CA GLY A 40 -9.46 1.58 -10.98
C GLY A 40 -8.97 0.13 -11.13
N PRO A 41 -7.74 -0.10 -11.61
CA PRO A 41 -7.17 -1.44 -11.80
C PRO A 41 -7.00 -2.23 -10.50
N CYS A 42 -6.94 -1.54 -9.35
CA CYS A 42 -6.80 -2.10 -8.01
C CYS A 42 -8.07 -1.92 -7.16
N TYR A 43 -9.23 -1.71 -7.79
CA TYR A 43 -10.48 -1.64 -7.05
C TYR A 43 -10.88 -3.01 -6.47
N LEU A 44 -10.59 -4.09 -7.19
CA LEU A 44 -10.89 -5.45 -6.74
C LEU A 44 -9.63 -6.16 -6.27
N PRO A 45 -9.71 -6.91 -5.16
CA PRO A 45 -10.88 -7.06 -4.28
C PRO A 45 -11.20 -5.75 -3.52
N ASN A 46 -12.51 -5.46 -3.39
CA ASN A 46 -12.98 -4.22 -2.76
C ASN A 46 -12.98 -4.35 -1.23
N THR A 47 -11.78 -4.42 -0.65
CA THR A 47 -11.57 -4.42 0.79
C THR A 47 -10.66 -3.27 1.19
N VAL A 48 -10.82 -2.80 2.44
CA VAL A 48 -9.97 -1.75 2.99
C VAL A 48 -8.50 -2.21 3.06
N GLY A 49 -8.24 -3.48 3.34
CA GLY A 49 -6.88 -4.02 3.45
C GLY A 49 -6.14 -3.97 2.11
N ASP A 50 -6.80 -4.37 1.03
CA ASP A 50 -6.23 -4.38 -0.32
C ASP A 50 -5.99 -2.95 -0.83
N HIS A 51 -6.98 -2.07 -0.65
CA HIS A 51 -6.87 -0.66 -1.01
C HIS A 51 -5.76 0.05 -0.22
N ALA A 52 -5.67 -0.20 1.09
CA ALA A 52 -4.64 0.35 1.95
C ALA A 52 -3.25 -0.18 1.55
N SER A 53 -3.13 -1.47 1.24
CA SER A 53 -1.87 -2.08 0.80
C SER A 53 -1.31 -1.40 -0.44
N TYR A 54 -2.17 -1.16 -1.45
CA TYR A 54 -1.73 -0.49 -2.67
C TYR A 54 -1.30 0.96 -2.41
N ALA A 55 -2.08 1.70 -1.63
CA ALA A 55 -1.76 3.09 -1.27
C ALA A 55 -0.44 3.19 -0.49
N PHE A 56 -0.23 2.27 0.47
CA PHE A 56 0.99 2.19 1.27
C PHE A 56 2.20 1.86 0.43
N ASN A 57 2.10 0.89 -0.47
CA ASN A 57 3.18 0.53 -1.36
C ASN A 57 3.54 1.69 -2.28
N SER A 58 2.56 2.29 -2.95
CA SER A 58 2.80 3.41 -3.86
C SER A 58 3.49 4.59 -3.15
N TYR A 59 3.05 4.93 -1.94
CA TYR A 59 3.75 5.93 -1.13
C TYR A 59 5.17 5.47 -0.76
N TYR A 60 5.32 4.25 -0.24
CA TYR A 60 6.61 3.73 0.21
C TYR A 60 7.63 3.73 -0.92
N GLN A 61 7.31 3.20 -2.10
CA GLN A 61 8.24 3.18 -3.23
C GLN A 61 8.68 4.58 -3.67
N LYS A 62 7.74 5.52 -3.67
CA LYS A 62 8.00 6.91 -4.04
C LYS A 62 8.91 7.64 -3.04
N PHE A 63 8.80 7.33 -1.75
CA PHE A 63 9.46 8.08 -0.68
C PHE A 63 10.58 7.32 0.04
N LYS A 64 10.78 6.00 -0.19
CA LYS A 64 11.80 5.20 0.51
C LYS A 64 13.21 5.78 0.38
N HIS A 65 13.55 6.33 -0.79
CA HIS A 65 14.85 6.97 -1.04
C HIS A 65 15.04 8.31 -0.32
N MET A 66 13.95 8.91 0.17
CA MET A 66 13.94 10.16 0.93
C MET A 66 13.68 9.94 2.43
N GLY A 67 13.75 8.69 2.90
CA GLY A 67 13.52 8.34 4.30
C GLY A 67 12.06 8.01 4.64
N GLY A 68 11.18 7.86 3.65
CA GLY A 68 9.84 7.31 3.84
C GLY A 68 9.91 5.88 4.39
N SER A 69 9.06 5.56 5.36
CA SER A 69 9.02 4.24 5.99
C SER A 69 7.67 3.56 5.81
N CYS A 70 7.69 2.23 5.74
CA CYS A 70 6.50 1.40 5.76
C CYS A 70 6.00 1.20 7.22
N TYR A 71 5.60 2.30 7.87
CA TYR A 71 5.11 2.24 9.26
C TYR A 71 3.63 2.56 9.37
N PHE A 72 3.19 3.69 8.80
CA PHE A 72 1.77 4.07 8.75
C PHE A 72 1.00 3.90 10.08
N LEU A 73 1.61 4.28 11.22
CA LEU A 73 1.07 4.05 12.59
C LEU A 73 0.95 2.57 12.97
N ALA A 74 1.95 1.76 12.57
CA ALA A 74 1.95 0.30 12.65
C ALA A 74 0.81 -0.38 11.86
N ALA A 75 0.22 0.33 10.89
CA ALA A 75 -0.84 -0.20 10.03
C ALA A 75 -0.31 -0.92 8.78
N ALA A 76 1.01 -0.96 8.61
CA ALA A 76 1.67 -1.54 7.45
C ALA A 76 2.90 -2.35 7.83
N MET A 77 3.26 -3.30 6.96
CA MET A 77 4.42 -4.16 7.10
C MET A 77 5.13 -4.35 5.77
N LEU A 78 6.44 -4.59 5.82
CA LEU A 78 7.22 -4.97 4.65
C LEU A 78 7.06 -6.46 4.37
N THR A 79 6.95 -6.79 3.09
CA THR A 79 6.93 -8.16 2.58
C THR A 79 7.81 -8.27 1.34
N SER A 80 8.40 -9.44 1.15
CA SER A 80 9.11 -9.81 -0.08
C SER A 80 8.24 -10.55 -1.09
N LEU A 81 6.97 -10.78 -0.74
CA LEU A 81 5.98 -11.40 -1.61
C LEU A 81 5.28 -10.31 -2.44
N ASP A 82 5.35 -10.41 -3.76
CA ASP A 82 4.63 -9.52 -4.68
C ASP A 82 3.10 -9.67 -4.48
N PRO A 83 2.39 -8.63 -4.00
CA PRO A 83 0.94 -8.68 -3.79
C PRO A 83 0.14 -8.37 -5.06
N SER A 84 0.80 -8.17 -6.21
CA SER A 84 0.15 -7.90 -7.50
C SER A 84 -0.79 -9.03 -7.91
N HIS A 85 -1.95 -8.68 -8.44
CA HIS A 85 -2.96 -9.63 -8.89
C HIS A 85 -3.79 -9.05 -10.03
N GLY A 86 -4.10 -9.86 -11.04
CA GLY A 86 -4.83 -9.40 -12.23
C GLY A 86 -4.18 -8.17 -12.85
N GLU A 87 -4.97 -7.11 -13.03
CA GLU A 87 -4.54 -5.80 -13.54
C GLU A 87 -3.94 -4.89 -12.45
N CYS A 88 -4.09 -5.24 -11.17
CA CYS A 88 -3.50 -4.50 -10.06
C CYS A 88 -2.02 -4.85 -9.92
N LYS A 89 -1.13 -3.91 -10.28
CA LYS A 89 0.33 -4.09 -10.23
C LYS A 89 0.96 -3.19 -9.18
N PHE A 90 1.64 -3.78 -8.22
CA PHE A 90 2.39 -3.07 -7.20
C PHE A 90 3.80 -2.73 -7.72
N GLU A 91 4.21 -1.48 -7.53
CA GLU A 91 5.54 -1.01 -7.91
C GLU A 91 6.62 -1.49 -6.91
N TYR A 92 7.88 -1.55 -7.34
CA TYR A 92 9.06 -1.87 -6.52
C TYR A 92 10.25 -0.95 -6.84
#